data_AF-A0A814LNM1-F1
#
_entry.id   AF-A0A814LNM1-F1
#
_cell.length_a   1.000
_cell.length_b   1.000
_cell.length_c   1.000
_cell.angle_alpha   90.00
_cell.angle_beta   90.00
_cell.angle_gamma   90.00
#
_symmetry.space_group_name_H-M   'P 1'
#
loop_
_entity.id
_entity.type
_entity.pdbx_description
1 polymer ?
#
loop_
_entity_poly.entity_id
_entity_poly.type
_entity_poly.pdbx_seq_one_letter_code
_entity_poly.pdbx_strand_id
1 'polypeptide(L)'
;MTLLRSTSRDESNVEAEDVIACVIDNTPINIDAKTITPFKCVISSAGTLQQDNQTAVIAIYGCWLPDHRLREYRYIMDQLFYYVYHTLDKLVTNDYILIYFHGATPKHRTPDLKFLRKCYQMINFRLRKNLRSVYVVHPTRWLRTVIALSRPFFSNKFYHKINYIYTIAELERQFPNNQLSIPVAIEQAEQSHSDQ
;
A
#
# COMPACT_ATOMS: atom_id res chain seq x y z
N MET A 1 -56.26 -25.94 -5.45
CA MET A 1 -56.15 -24.77 -4.54
C MET A 1 -54.76 -24.81 -3.92
N THR A 2 -53.78 -24.13 -4.50
CA THR A 2 -53.41 -22.72 -4.27
C THR A 2 -52.19 -22.63 -3.35
N LEU A 3 -51.05 -22.36 -3.99
CA LEU A 3 -49.85 -21.61 -3.58
C LEU A 3 -49.81 -20.98 -2.17
N LEU A 4 -48.63 -21.02 -1.52
CA LEU A 4 -47.68 -19.90 -1.33
C LEU A 4 -46.57 -20.34 -0.33
N ARG A 5 -45.27 -20.34 -0.71
CA ARG A 5 -44.26 -19.29 -0.46
C ARG A 5 -43.95 -19.16 1.06
N SER A 6 -42.73 -19.36 1.57
CA SER A 6 -41.47 -18.75 1.14
C SER A 6 -40.24 -19.47 1.71
N THR A 7 -39.31 -19.79 0.82
CA THR A 7 -37.87 -19.80 1.09
C THR A 7 -37.42 -18.38 1.43
N SER A 8 -37.06 -18.11 2.69
CA SER A 8 -36.51 -16.82 3.10
C SER A 8 -35.64 -16.97 4.36
N ARG A 9 -34.74 -17.94 4.35
CA ARG A 9 -33.64 -18.10 5.31
C ARG A 9 -32.50 -18.74 4.55
N ASP A 10 -31.67 -17.92 3.91
CA ASP A 10 -30.25 -18.18 3.59
C ASP A 10 -29.60 -17.16 2.63
N GLU A 11 -30.29 -16.10 2.20
CA GLU A 11 -29.63 -15.04 1.39
C GLU A 11 -28.98 -13.92 2.24
N SER A 12 -29.39 -13.73 3.50
CA SER A 12 -28.90 -12.61 4.32
C SER A 12 -27.59 -12.88 5.08
N ASN A 13 -27.05 -14.10 5.04
CA ASN A 13 -25.80 -14.47 5.72
C ASN A 13 -24.60 -14.62 4.77
N VAL A 14 -24.84 -14.60 3.45
CA VAL A 14 -23.78 -14.72 2.43
C VAL A 14 -23.20 -13.34 2.04
N GLU A 15 -23.98 -12.27 2.16
CA GLU A 15 -23.51 -10.91 1.78
C GLU A 15 -22.51 -10.27 2.78
N ALA A 16 -22.37 -10.83 3.99
CA ALA A 16 -21.49 -10.26 5.03
C ALA A 16 -19.99 -10.56 4.82
N GLU A 17 -19.62 -11.52 3.97
CA GLU A 17 -18.22 -11.86 3.67
C GLU A 17 -17.60 -11.00 2.55
N ASP A 18 -18.42 -10.29 1.77
CA ASP A 18 -17.99 -9.62 0.55
C ASP A 18 -17.56 -8.16 0.74
N VAL A 19 -17.77 -7.62 1.95
CA VAL A 19 -17.50 -6.21 2.25
C VAL A 19 -16.68 -6.05 3.51
N ILE A 20 -15.58 -5.32 3.41
CA ILE A 20 -14.80 -4.88 4.57
C ILE A 20 -15.23 -3.45 4.91
N ALA A 21 -15.92 -3.27 6.04
CA ALA A 21 -16.27 -1.94 6.55
C ALA A 21 -15.03 -1.20 7.05
N CYS A 22 -14.85 0.04 6.58
CA CYS A 22 -13.77 0.95 6.95
C CYS A 22 -14.35 2.34 7.24
N VAL A 23 -13.64 3.15 8.02
CA VAL A 23 -13.97 4.56 8.24
C VAL A 23 -12.75 5.41 7.89
N ILE A 24 -12.90 6.31 6.93
CA ILE A 24 -11.85 7.26 6.54
C ILE A 24 -12.38 8.66 6.86
N ASP A 25 -11.72 9.38 7.77
CA ASP A 25 -12.12 10.72 8.21
C ASP A 25 -13.62 10.83 8.57
N ASN A 26 -14.10 9.90 9.41
CA ASN A 26 -15.52 9.76 9.83
C ASN A 26 -16.51 9.44 8.70
N THR A 27 -16.02 9.17 7.48
CA THR A 27 -16.85 8.72 6.37
C THR A 27 -16.83 7.20 6.32
N PRO A 28 -17.98 6.51 6.45
CA PRO A 28 -18.04 5.07 6.29
C PRO A 28 -17.79 4.70 4.82
N ILE A 29 -16.89 3.75 4.61
CA ILE A 29 -16.51 3.23 3.30
C ILE A 29 -16.63 1.71 3.33
N ASN A 30 -17.31 1.17 2.33
CA ASN A 30 -17.43 -0.26 2.11
C ASN A 30 -16.40 -0.69 1.07
N ILE A 31 -15.44 -1.51 1.50
CA ILE A 31 -14.41 -2.05 0.63
C ILE A 31 -14.91 -3.38 0.06
N ASP A 32 -14.91 -3.52 -1.26
CA ASP A 32 -15.25 -4.78 -1.93
C ASP A 32 -14.12 -5.81 -1.72
N ALA A 33 -14.40 -6.80 -0.87
CA ALA A 33 -13.45 -7.84 -0.50
C ALA A 33 -13.11 -8.75 -1.69
N LYS A 34 -14.05 -9.00 -2.62
CA LYS A 34 -13.82 -9.83 -3.81
C LYS A 34 -12.85 -9.14 -4.74
N THR A 35 -13.07 -7.86 -5.00
CA THR A 35 -12.17 -7.03 -5.83
C THR A 35 -10.75 -6.99 -5.25
N ILE A 36 -10.62 -6.97 -3.93
CA ILE A 36 -9.34 -6.78 -3.24
C ILE A 36 -8.57 -8.06 -2.97
N THR A 37 -9.25 -9.20 -2.86
CA THR A 37 -8.62 -10.48 -2.53
C THR A 37 -7.37 -10.80 -3.36
N PRO A 38 -7.35 -10.59 -4.69
CA PRO A 38 -6.14 -10.83 -5.51
C PRO A 38 -4.95 -9.92 -5.18
N PHE A 39 -5.20 -8.77 -4.55
CA PHE A 39 -4.21 -7.71 -4.30
C PHE A 39 -3.85 -7.55 -2.82
N LYS A 40 -4.34 -8.43 -1.93
CA LYS A 40 -4.02 -8.36 -0.49
C LYS A 40 -2.53 -8.45 -0.20
N CYS A 41 -1.76 -9.15 -1.05
CA CYS A 41 -0.31 -9.26 -0.93
C CYS A 41 0.45 -7.94 -1.17
N VAL A 42 -0.18 -6.92 -1.79
CA VAL A 42 0.44 -5.61 -2.04
C VAL A 42 0.97 -4.97 -0.77
N ILE A 43 0.38 -5.28 0.39
CA ILE A 43 0.81 -4.77 1.69
C ILE A 43 1.13 -5.91 2.67
N SER A 44 2.20 -5.76 3.43
CA SER A 44 2.56 -6.69 4.51
C SER A 44 3.08 -5.94 5.74
N SER A 45 2.91 -6.54 6.92
CA SER A 45 3.60 -6.10 8.14
C SER A 45 4.91 -6.88 8.25
N ALA A 46 6.02 -6.17 8.45
CA ALA A 46 7.37 -6.74 8.58
C ALA A 46 7.88 -6.72 10.03
N GLY A 47 6.95 -6.64 10.99
CA GLY A 47 7.23 -6.57 12.43
C GLY A 47 7.46 -5.15 12.93
N THR A 48 8.22 -5.03 14.02
CA THR A 48 8.57 -3.76 14.68
C THR A 48 10.07 -3.51 14.58
N LEU A 49 10.51 -2.27 14.68
CA LEU A 49 11.92 -1.95 14.82
C LEU A 49 12.47 -2.47 16.14
N GLN A 50 13.64 -3.11 16.12
CA GLN A 50 14.30 -3.59 17.33
C GLN A 50 14.70 -2.47 18.30
N GLN A 51 14.97 -1.27 17.77
CA GLN A 51 15.47 -0.13 18.57
C GLN A 51 14.50 0.31 19.67
N ASP A 52 13.20 0.31 19.38
CA ASP A 52 12.17 0.80 20.29
C ASP A 52 11.03 -0.22 20.52
N ASN A 53 10.98 -1.29 19.73
CA ASN A 53 9.93 -2.32 19.73
C ASN A 53 8.50 -1.78 19.67
N GLN A 54 8.33 -0.56 19.17
CA GLN A 54 7.05 0.15 19.09
C GLN A 54 6.76 0.65 17.68
N THR A 55 7.81 0.99 16.92
CA THR A 55 7.67 1.46 15.55
C THR A 55 7.36 0.29 14.63
N ALA A 56 6.14 0.23 14.08
CA ALA A 56 5.76 -0.79 13.12
C ALA A 56 6.46 -0.58 11.76
N VAL A 57 6.87 -1.66 11.09
CA VAL A 57 7.42 -1.62 9.74
C VAL A 57 6.42 -2.24 8.78
N ILE A 58 6.00 -1.48 7.78
CA ILE A 58 4.96 -1.87 6.83
C ILE A 58 5.54 -1.79 5.43
N ALA A 59 5.44 -2.87 4.66
CA ALA A 59 5.92 -2.93 3.28
C ALA A 59 4.76 -2.83 2.28
N ILE A 60 4.97 -2.08 1.20
CA ILE A 60 4.10 -2.02 0.02
C ILE A 60 4.90 -2.44 -1.20
N TYR A 61 4.37 -3.37 -1.99
CA TYR A 61 5.04 -3.96 -3.15
C TYR A 61 4.44 -3.48 -4.46
N GLY A 62 5.19 -2.61 -5.17
CA GLY A 62 4.76 -2.05 -6.44
C GLY A 62 4.60 -3.09 -7.55
N CYS A 63 5.41 -4.16 -7.54
CA CYS A 63 5.33 -5.26 -8.52
C CYS A 63 3.97 -5.99 -8.51
N TRP A 64 3.24 -5.93 -7.40
CA TRP A 64 1.95 -6.58 -7.23
C TRP A 64 0.75 -5.63 -7.40
N LEU A 65 1.00 -4.37 -7.78
CA LEU A 65 -0.09 -3.44 -8.06
C LEU A 65 -0.92 -3.87 -9.28
N PRO A 66 -2.21 -3.50 -9.32
CA PRO A 66 -3.08 -3.72 -10.46
C PRO A 66 -2.48 -3.21 -11.77
N ASP A 67 -2.73 -3.94 -12.86
CA ASP A 67 -2.33 -3.55 -14.21
C ASP A 67 -3.33 -2.52 -14.78
N HIS A 68 -2.84 -1.44 -15.39
CA HIS A 68 -3.64 -0.41 -16.07
C HIS A 68 -4.56 -0.99 -17.17
N ARG A 69 -4.27 -2.19 -17.66
CA ARG A 69 -5.08 -2.90 -18.67
C ARG A 69 -6.32 -3.57 -18.09
N LEU A 70 -6.44 -3.68 -16.76
CA LEU A 70 -7.63 -4.25 -16.14
C LEU A 70 -8.86 -3.38 -16.40
N ARG A 71 -9.99 -4.04 -16.68
CA ARG A 71 -11.29 -3.36 -16.67
C ARG A 71 -11.51 -2.79 -15.27
N GLU A 72 -12.09 -1.59 -15.21
CA GLU A 72 -12.38 -0.91 -13.93
C GLU A 72 -11.13 -0.63 -13.07
N TYR A 73 -9.94 -0.54 -13.67
CA TYR A 73 -8.67 -0.24 -12.98
C TYR A 73 -8.78 0.87 -11.93
N ARG A 74 -9.48 1.98 -12.25
CA ARG A 74 -9.67 3.10 -11.31
C ARG A 74 -10.42 2.68 -10.05
N TYR A 75 -11.48 1.88 -10.21
CA TYR A 75 -12.25 1.34 -9.09
C TYR A 75 -11.38 0.39 -8.26
N ILE A 76 -10.66 -0.54 -8.90
CA ILE A 76 -9.76 -1.48 -8.22
C ILE A 76 -8.69 -0.72 -7.41
N MET A 77 -8.07 0.30 -7.99
CA MET A 77 -7.07 1.12 -7.31
C MET A 77 -7.66 1.90 -6.13
N ASP A 78 -8.89 2.42 -6.25
CA ASP A 78 -9.58 3.10 -5.16
C ASP A 78 -9.87 2.12 -4.00
N GLN A 79 -10.38 0.93 -4.33
CA GLN A 79 -10.61 -0.14 -3.34
C GLN A 79 -9.29 -0.55 -2.67
N LEU A 80 -8.20 -0.66 -3.44
CA LEU A 80 -6.87 -1.01 -2.93
C LEU A 80 -6.34 0.08 -1.99
N PHE A 81 -6.54 1.34 -2.35
CA PHE A 81 -6.20 2.44 -1.46
C PHE A 81 -6.98 2.37 -0.15
N TYR A 82 -8.28 2.09 -0.18
CA TYR A 82 -9.09 1.95 1.04
C TYR A 82 -8.64 0.76 1.88
N TYR A 83 -8.30 -0.37 1.27
CA TYR A 83 -7.77 -1.53 1.96
C TYR A 83 -6.41 -1.26 2.62
N VAL A 84 -5.49 -0.59 1.91
CA VAL A 84 -4.19 -0.16 2.45
C VAL A 84 -4.40 0.82 3.61
N TYR A 85 -5.25 1.84 3.42
CA TYR A 85 -5.57 2.80 4.48
C TYR A 85 -6.13 2.09 5.72
N HIS A 86 -7.12 1.20 5.55
CA HIS A 86 -7.73 0.42 6.63
C HIS A 86 -6.71 -0.41 7.40
N THR A 87 -5.78 -1.02 6.67
CA THR A 87 -4.68 -1.81 7.25
C THR A 87 -3.73 -0.90 8.03
N LEU A 88 -3.35 0.25 7.48
CA LEU A 88 -2.55 1.24 8.19
C LEU A 88 -3.26 1.74 9.45
N ASP A 89 -4.54 2.10 9.37
CA ASP A 89 -5.31 2.65 10.50
C ASP A 89 -5.35 1.68 11.70
N LYS A 90 -5.41 0.38 11.42
CA LYS A 90 -5.34 -0.71 12.41
C LYS A 90 -3.94 -0.99 12.95
N LEU A 91 -2.92 -0.95 12.10
CA LEU A 91 -1.54 -1.25 12.49
C LEU A 91 -0.86 -0.06 13.20
N VAL A 92 -1.28 1.16 12.88
CA VAL A 92 -0.69 2.39 13.38
C VAL A 92 -1.37 2.78 14.68
N THR A 93 -1.00 2.09 15.76
CA THR A 93 -1.30 2.51 17.14
C THR A 93 -0.36 3.64 17.57
N ASN A 94 0.92 3.54 17.20
CA ASN A 94 1.98 4.51 17.49
C ASN A 94 2.67 4.96 16.19
N ASP A 95 3.99 5.15 16.20
CA ASP A 95 4.79 5.48 15.03
C ASP A 95 4.98 4.27 14.11
N TYR A 96 5.19 4.54 12.83
CA TYR A 96 5.46 3.50 11.84
C TYR A 96 6.37 3.97 10.71
N ILE A 97 6.99 3.01 10.04
CA ILE A 97 7.78 3.20 8.83
C ILE A 97 7.08 2.50 7.68
N LEU A 98 7.06 3.17 6.54
CA LEU A 98 6.56 2.61 5.29
C LEU A 98 7.73 2.31 4.35
N ILE A 99 7.81 1.08 3.86
CA ILE A 99 8.79 0.66 2.86
C ILE A 99 8.03 0.41 1.56
N TYR A 100 8.25 1.25 0.55
CA TYR A 100 7.68 1.07 -0.78
C TYR A 100 8.73 0.45 -1.70
N PHE A 101 8.52 -0.83 -2.02
CA PHE A 101 9.31 -1.57 -2.97
C PHE A 101 8.88 -1.23 -4.39
N HIS A 102 9.63 -0.35 -5.05
CA HIS A 102 9.38 0.01 -6.43
C HIS A 102 10.17 -0.87 -7.42
N GLY A 103 11.24 -1.53 -6.96
CA GLY A 103 12.00 -2.48 -7.76
C GLY A 103 11.10 -3.48 -8.48
N ALA A 104 11.38 -3.73 -9.75
CA ALA A 104 10.57 -4.57 -10.62
C ALA A 104 9.11 -4.14 -10.85
N THR A 105 8.70 -2.91 -10.51
CA THR A 105 7.36 -2.41 -10.87
C THR A 105 7.30 -2.04 -12.36
N PRO A 106 6.57 -2.79 -13.19
CA PRO A 106 6.45 -2.45 -14.60
C PRO A 106 5.68 -1.14 -14.77
N LYS A 107 5.98 -0.36 -15.80
CA LYS A 107 5.30 0.92 -16.09
C LYS A 107 3.77 0.78 -16.16
N HIS A 108 3.27 -0.36 -16.63
CA HIS A 108 1.84 -0.65 -16.72
C HIS A 108 1.17 -1.01 -15.37
N ARG A 109 1.92 -1.10 -14.26
CA ARG A 109 1.39 -1.23 -12.89
C ARG A 109 1.67 -0.01 -12.02
N THR A 110 2.51 0.91 -12.51
CA THR A 110 2.89 2.10 -11.76
C THR A 110 1.71 3.06 -11.65
N PRO A 111 1.29 3.46 -10.43
CA PRO A 111 0.17 4.37 -10.26
C PRO A 111 0.50 5.74 -10.86
N ASP A 112 -0.53 6.42 -11.38
CA ASP A 112 -0.35 7.76 -11.95
C ASP A 112 -0.25 8.83 -10.85
N LEU A 113 0.20 10.03 -11.23
CA LEU A 113 0.34 11.15 -10.29
C LEU A 113 -1.01 11.57 -9.68
N LYS A 114 -2.13 11.37 -10.40
CA LYS A 114 -3.47 11.72 -9.88
C LYS A 114 -3.84 10.81 -8.71
N PHE A 115 -3.57 9.52 -8.83
CA PHE A 115 -3.76 8.54 -7.76
C PHE A 115 -2.86 8.87 -6.56
N LEU A 116 -1.56 9.10 -6.78
CA LEU A 116 -0.64 9.48 -5.68
C LEU A 116 -1.11 10.74 -4.94
N ARG A 117 -1.59 11.75 -5.68
CA ARG A 117 -2.17 12.96 -5.09
C ARG A 117 -3.42 12.65 -4.27
N LYS A 118 -4.33 11.83 -4.80
CA LYS A 118 -5.55 11.39 -4.11
C LYS A 118 -5.20 10.65 -2.82
N CYS A 119 -4.25 9.73 -2.86
CA CYS A 119 -3.79 9.01 -1.67
C CYS A 119 -3.35 9.98 -0.57
N TYR A 120 -2.46 10.94 -0.88
CA TYR A 120 -2.00 11.89 0.12
C TYR A 120 -3.12 12.78 0.68
N GLN A 121 -4.08 13.18 -0.15
CA GLN A 121 -5.22 14.00 0.27
C GLN A 121 -6.17 13.24 1.19
N MET A 122 -6.33 11.92 0.99
CA MET A 122 -7.22 11.07 1.78
C MET A 122 -6.55 10.47 3.03
N ILE A 123 -5.22 10.50 3.13
CA ILE A 123 -4.55 10.08 4.36
C ILE A 123 -4.78 11.14 5.45
N ASN A 124 -5.45 10.72 6.51
CA ASN A 124 -5.77 11.59 7.63
C ASN A 124 -4.52 12.18 8.32
N PHE A 125 -4.74 13.18 9.16
CA PHE A 125 -3.65 13.86 9.87
C PHE A 125 -2.86 12.90 10.79
N ARG A 126 -3.55 11.96 11.46
CA ARG A 126 -2.96 11.00 12.40
C ARG A 126 -1.92 10.10 11.73
N LEU A 127 -2.30 9.45 10.63
CA LEU A 127 -1.42 8.57 9.85
C LEU A 127 -0.23 9.33 9.26
N ARG A 128 -0.41 10.59 8.84
CA ARG A 128 0.72 11.44 8.38
C ARG A 128 1.66 11.86 9.51
N LYS A 129 1.13 12.07 10.72
CA LYS A 129 1.92 12.48 11.88
C LYS A 129 2.78 11.32 12.39
N ASN A 130 2.16 10.16 12.60
CA ASN A 130 2.78 8.95 13.12
C ASN A 130 3.75 8.26 12.14
N LEU A 131 3.67 8.60 10.85
CA LEU A 131 4.64 8.14 9.88
C LEU A 131 6.02 8.71 10.21
N ARG A 132 6.98 7.89 10.64
CA ARG A 132 8.33 8.34 10.93
C ARG A 132 9.14 8.56 9.66
N SER A 133 9.08 7.62 8.72
CA SER A 133 9.81 7.67 7.46
C SER A 133 9.16 6.80 6.39
N VAL A 134 9.34 7.20 5.13
CA VAL A 134 9.02 6.41 3.93
C VAL A 134 10.33 6.06 3.25
N TYR A 135 10.59 4.78 3.01
CA TYR A 135 11.73 4.31 2.25
C TYR A 135 11.26 3.80 0.90
N VAL A 136 11.70 4.44 -0.17
CA VAL A 136 11.44 4.00 -1.55
C VAL A 136 12.63 3.17 -2.00
N VAL A 137 12.42 1.87 -2.15
CA VAL A 137 13.44 0.89 -2.51
C VAL A 137 13.46 0.71 -4.03
N HIS A 138 14.66 0.81 -4.62
CA HIS A 138 14.90 0.82 -6.07
C HIS A 138 14.05 1.85 -6.83
N PRO A 139 14.15 3.15 -6.50
CA PRO A 139 13.39 4.17 -7.18
C PRO A 139 13.83 4.32 -8.64
N THR A 140 12.88 4.33 -9.59
CA THR A 140 13.17 4.67 -10.98
C THR A 140 13.39 6.17 -11.12
N ARG A 141 14.10 6.60 -12.18
CA ARG A 141 14.25 8.03 -12.49
C ARG A 141 12.89 8.73 -12.62
N TRP A 142 11.95 8.09 -13.30
CA TRP A 142 10.59 8.62 -13.45
C TRP A 142 9.90 8.82 -12.08
N LEU A 143 9.96 7.84 -11.18
CA LEU A 143 9.34 7.96 -9.86
C LEU A 143 9.98 9.09 -9.04
N ARG A 144 11.31 9.24 -9.09
CA ARG A 144 12.02 10.34 -8.42
C ARG A 144 11.58 11.70 -8.96
N THR A 145 11.43 11.83 -10.27
CA THR A 145 10.91 13.04 -10.90
C THR A 145 9.48 13.33 -10.46
N VAL A 146 8.61 12.33 -10.44
CA VAL A 146 7.22 12.46 -9.99
C VAL A 146 7.16 12.92 -8.52
N ILE A 147 7.94 12.29 -7.63
CA ILE A 147 8.02 12.68 -6.22
C ILE A 147 8.54 14.12 -6.09
N ALA A 148 9.61 14.47 -6.80
CA ALA A 148 10.18 15.82 -6.77
C ALA A 148 9.19 16.88 -7.27
N LEU A 149 8.49 16.63 -8.38
CA LEU A 149 7.46 17.53 -8.92
C LEU A 149 6.22 17.60 -8.04
N SER A 150 5.98 16.60 -7.20
CA SER A 150 4.87 16.59 -6.25
C SER A 150 5.15 17.33 -4.94
N ARG A 151 6.39 17.81 -4.74
CA ARG A 151 6.81 18.60 -3.57
C ARG A 151 5.85 19.73 -3.15
N PRO A 152 5.31 20.60 -4.04
CA PRO A 152 4.39 21.67 -3.64
C PRO A 152 3.06 21.16 -3.05
N PHE A 153 2.70 19.89 -3.27
CA PHE A 153 1.48 19.31 -2.72
C PHE A 153 1.70 18.63 -1.37
N PHE A 154 2.95 18.31 -1.03
CA PHE A 154 3.30 17.72 0.26
C PHE A 154 3.68 18.81 1.26
N SER A 155 3.33 18.59 2.53
CA SER A 155 3.92 19.43 3.58
C SER A 155 5.44 19.26 3.55
N ASN A 156 6.19 20.34 3.77
CA ASN A 156 7.65 20.29 3.77
C ASN A 156 8.13 19.21 4.77
N LYS A 157 7.48 19.09 5.94
CA LYS A 157 7.75 18.04 6.94
C LYS A 157 7.57 16.62 6.37
N PHE A 158 6.50 16.36 5.64
CA PHE A 158 6.26 15.05 5.03
C PHE A 158 7.28 14.73 3.93
N TYR A 159 7.61 15.69 3.07
CA TYR A 159 8.59 15.48 2.00
C TYR A 159 9.95 15.02 2.55
N HIS A 160 10.39 15.56 3.69
CA HIS A 160 11.64 15.16 4.35
C HIS A 160 11.59 13.77 5.02
N LYS A 161 10.41 13.14 5.11
CA LYS A 161 10.28 11.75 5.57
C LYS A 161 10.62 10.75 4.47
N ILE A 162 10.70 11.18 3.20
CA ILE A 162 10.96 10.31 2.06
C ILE A 162 12.46 10.11 1.90
N ASN A 163 12.88 8.85 2.00
CA ASN A 163 14.25 8.38 1.83
C ASN A 163 14.31 7.39 0.67
N TYR A 164 15.44 7.36 -0.03
CA TYR A 164 15.66 6.45 -1.15
C TYR A 164 16.69 5.40 -0.77
N ILE A 165 16.39 4.13 -1.04
CA ILE A 165 17.31 3.01 -0.89
C ILE A 165 17.53 2.42 -2.27
N TYR A 166 18.78 2.30 -2.70
CA TYR A 166 19.11 1.88 -4.05
C TYR A 166 19.47 0.41 -4.16
N THR A 167 19.80 -0.24 -3.04
CA THR A 167 20.22 -1.63 -3.00
C THR A 167 19.56 -2.41 -1.88
N ILE A 168 19.38 -3.72 -2.05
CA ILE A 168 18.91 -4.64 -1.01
C ILE A 168 19.89 -4.64 0.17
N ALA A 169 21.19 -4.62 -0.09
CA ALA A 169 22.21 -4.55 0.96
C ALA A 169 22.13 -3.25 1.82
N GLU A 170 21.68 -2.13 1.24
CA GLU A 170 21.38 -0.90 1.98
C GLU A 170 20.10 -1.05 2.80
N LEU A 171 19.08 -1.72 2.26
CA LEU A 171 17.85 -2.03 2.99
C LEU A 171 18.11 -2.89 4.23
N GLU A 172 18.86 -3.97 4.08
CA GLU A 172 19.18 -4.89 5.17
C GLU A 172 20.01 -4.24 6.28
N ARG A 173 20.92 -3.33 5.92
CA ARG A 173 21.66 -2.52 6.90
C ARG A 173 20.74 -1.58 7.69
N GLN A 174 19.71 -1.05 7.04
CA GLN A 174 18.76 -0.14 7.67
C GLN A 174 17.71 -0.87 8.53
N PHE A 175 17.33 -2.09 8.13
CA PHE A 175 16.29 -2.91 8.77
C PHE A 175 16.80 -4.32 9.09
N PRO A 176 17.83 -4.46 9.93
CA PRO A 176 18.38 -5.77 10.26
C PRO A 176 17.33 -6.60 11.02
N ASN A 177 17.19 -7.87 10.63
CA ASN A 177 16.29 -8.85 11.26
C ASN A 177 14.78 -8.53 11.15
N ASN A 178 14.38 -7.58 10.31
CA ASN A 178 12.96 -7.40 9.98
C ASN A 178 12.46 -8.56 9.10
N GLN A 179 11.21 -8.97 9.29
CA GLN A 179 10.57 -10.04 8.49
C GLN A 179 10.11 -9.50 7.13
N LEU A 180 11.00 -8.79 6.43
CA LEU A 180 10.73 -8.27 5.10
C LEU A 180 10.81 -9.42 4.10
N SER A 181 9.66 -9.87 3.61
CA SER A 181 9.63 -10.75 2.44
C SER A 181 9.97 -9.90 1.21
N ILE A 182 11.16 -10.06 0.67
CA ILE A 182 11.56 -9.43 -0.59
C ILE A 182 11.08 -10.32 -1.74
N PRO A 183 10.22 -9.83 -2.65
CA PRO A 183 9.80 -10.62 -3.80
C PRO A 183 10.99 -10.92 -4.70
N VAL A 184 11.08 -12.16 -5.19
CA VAL A 184 12.13 -12.62 -6.13
C VAL A 184 12.29 -11.70 -7.34
N ALA A 185 11.20 -11.12 -7.83
CA ALA A 185 11.24 -10.17 -8.95
C ALA A 185 12.14 -8.96 -8.67
N ILE A 186 12.20 -8.50 -7.41
CA ILE A 186 13.03 -7.35 -6.99
C ILE A 186 14.50 -7.74 -6.97
N GLU A 187 14.82 -8.91 -6.43
CA GLU A 187 16.18 -9.46 -6.40
C GLU A 187 16.72 -9.62 -7.83
N GLN A 188 15.89 -10.16 -8.74
CA GLN A 188 16.23 -10.30 -10.15
C GLN A 188 16.44 -8.94 -10.84
N ALA A 189 15.60 -7.95 -10.54
CA ALA A 189 15.74 -6.61 -11.10
C ALA A 189 17.05 -5.94 -10.64
N GLU A 190 17.46 -6.12 -9.38
CA GLU A 190 18.74 -5.61 -8.88
C GLU A 190 19.93 -6.23 -9.61
N GLN A 191 19.93 -7.56 -9.79
CA GLN A 191 21.00 -8.27 -10.51
C GLN A 191 21.15 -7.73 -11.94
N SER A 192 20.04 -7.55 -12.66
CA SER A 192 20.06 -7.01 -14.03
C SER A 192 20.58 -5.57 -14.16
N HIS A 193 20.53 -4.79 -13.07
CA HIS A 193 21.05 -3.42 -13.00
C HIS A 193 22.51 -3.35 -12.56
N SER A 194 23.04 -4.44 -11.99
CA SER A 194 24.44 -4.53 -11.54
C SER A 194 25.40 -4.87 -12.68
N ASP A 195 24.88 -5.43 -13.77
CA ASP A 195 25.62 -5.85 -14.97
C ASP A 195 25.71 -4.78 -16.07
N GLN A 196 25.41 -3.50 -15.75
CA GLN A 196 25.51 -2.34 -16.66
C GLN A 196 26.33 -1.21 -16.04
#